data_AF-A0A1Y3BFA2-F1
#
_entry.id   AF-A0A1Y3BFA2-F1
#
_cell.length_a   1.000
_cell.length_b   1.000
_cell.length_c   1.000
_cell.angle_alpha   90.00
_cell.angle_beta   90.00
_cell.angle_gamma   90.00
#
_symmetry.space_group_name_H-M   'P 1'
#
loop_
_entity.id
_entity.type
_entity.pdbx_description
1 polymer ?
#
loop_
_entity_poly.entity_id
_entity_poly.type
_entity_poly.pdbx_seq_one_letter_code
_entity_poly.pdbx_strand_id
1 'polypeptide(L)'
;MATINNQMKSSLLILSIMIIIELCQSWPSGAPEKTCPTLLPRHGGQPAKESNESPYMIEQSNSQYRPGDQIKVVLKSPTNIPFKGLIIQALDPETGKTIGNFSQGIGLKLIDSCSAVTHSDNRNQNPCILKP
;
A
#
# COMPACT_ATOMS: atom_id res chain seq x y z
N MET A 1 49.56 4.41 6.43
CA MET A 1 48.87 3.27 7.08
C MET A 1 47.53 3.63 7.73
N ALA A 2 47.44 4.68 8.56
CA ALA A 2 46.18 5.08 9.21
C ALA A 2 45.03 5.44 8.23
N THR A 3 45.34 6.15 7.15
CA THR A 3 44.35 6.54 6.12
C THR A 3 43.75 5.33 5.40
N ILE A 4 44.57 4.34 5.04
CA ILE A 4 44.13 3.11 4.38
C ILE A 4 43.20 2.30 5.32
N ASN A 5 43.56 2.22 6.60
CA ASN A 5 42.75 1.52 7.61
C ASN A 5 41.39 2.20 7.82
N ASN A 6 41.33 3.53 7.77
CA ASN A 6 40.07 4.27 7.87
C ASN A 6 39.18 4.12 6.62
N GLN A 7 39.76 4.07 5.42
CA GLN A 7 39.02 3.84 4.18
C GLN A 7 38.44 2.41 4.12
N MET A 8 39.20 1.41 4.58
CA MET A 8 38.73 0.01 4.68
C MET A 8 37.58 -0.13 5.68
N LYS A 9 37.70 0.50 6.86
CA LYS A 9 36.62 0.52 7.87
C LYS A 9 35.35 1.19 7.35
N SER A 10 35.48 2.31 6.62
CA SER A 10 34.35 3.01 6.02
C SER A 10 33.65 2.16 4.95
N SER A 11 34.41 1.47 4.10
CA SER A 11 33.85 0.57 3.07
C SER A 11 33.11 -0.61 3.69
N LEU A 12 33.66 -1.23 4.74
CA LEU A 12 33.01 -2.32 5.48
C LEU A 12 31.72 -1.85 6.18
N LEU A 13 31.71 -0.62 6.71
CA LEU A 13 30.52 -0.02 7.34
C LEU A 13 29.41 0.25 6.32
N ILE A 14 29.76 0.75 5.13
CA ILE A 14 28.77 0.98 4.06
C ILE A 14 28.20 -0.35 3.59
N LEU A 15 29.04 -1.37 3.40
CA LEU A 15 28.58 -2.70 2.99
C LEU A 15 27.67 -3.35 4.04
N SER A 16 28.00 -3.24 5.33
CA SER A 16 27.15 -3.78 6.41
C SER A 16 25.80 -3.06 6.49
N ILE A 17 25.77 -1.74 6.29
CA ILE A 17 24.52 -0.96 6.24
C ILE A 17 23.66 -1.40 5.06
N MET A 18 24.23 -1.60 3.86
CA MET A 18 23.47 -2.07 2.69
C MET A 18 22.86 -3.45 2.92
N ILE A 19 23.59 -4.38 3.53
CA ILE A 19 23.09 -5.71 3.89
C ILE A 19 21.93 -5.61 4.90
N ILE A 20 22.04 -4.75 5.91
CA ILE A 20 20.98 -4.56 6.92
C ILE A 20 19.71 -3.98 6.27
N ILE A 21 19.85 -3.07 5.30
CA ILE A 21 18.72 -2.49 4.57
C ILE A 21 17.96 -3.55 3.75
N GLU A 22 18.65 -4.52 3.15
CA GLU A 22 18.00 -5.61 2.41
C GLU A 22 17.22 -6.59 3.31
N LEU A 23 17.65 -6.71 4.58
CA LEU A 23 16.97 -7.55 5.58
C LEU A 23 15.70 -6.90 6.17
N CYS A 24 15.48 -5.60 5.94
CA CYS A 24 14.21 -4.93 6.25
C CYS A 24 13.12 -5.32 5.25
N GLN A 25 12.60 -6.54 5.39
CA GLN A 25 11.46 -7.03 4.62
C GLN A 25 10.16 -6.42 5.15
N SER A 26 9.33 -5.85 4.27
CA SER A 26 7.98 -5.41 4.64
C SER A 26 7.06 -6.60 4.87
N TRP A 27 6.10 -6.46 5.77
CA TRP A 27 5.21 -7.55 6.18
C TRP A 27 4.33 -8.03 5.00
N PRO A 28 4.46 -9.30 4.57
CA PRO A 28 3.84 -9.76 3.32
C PRO A 28 2.36 -10.15 3.48
N SER A 29 1.73 -9.94 4.64
CA SER A 29 0.41 -10.52 4.94
C SER A 29 -0.78 -9.61 4.68
N GLY A 30 -0.55 -8.37 4.24
CA GLY A 30 -1.59 -7.35 4.19
C GLY A 30 -1.94 -6.75 5.54
N ALA A 31 -2.80 -5.73 5.51
CA ALA A 31 -3.40 -5.13 6.70
C ALA A 31 -4.36 -6.13 7.39
N PRO A 32 -4.37 -6.18 8.74
CA PRO A 32 -5.36 -6.97 9.46
C PRO A 32 -6.74 -6.31 9.42
N GLU A 33 -7.79 -7.12 9.59
CA GLU A 33 -9.18 -6.67 9.70
C GLU A 33 -9.39 -5.56 10.75
N LYS A 34 -8.62 -5.60 11.85
CA LYS A 34 -8.68 -4.60 12.92
C LYS A 34 -8.26 -3.19 12.46
N THR A 35 -7.70 -3.06 11.26
CA THR A 35 -7.36 -1.77 10.62
C THR A 35 -8.56 -1.15 9.90
N CYS A 36 -9.61 -1.91 9.59
CA CYS A 36 -10.75 -1.42 8.82
C CYS A 36 -11.39 -0.13 9.35
N PRO A 37 -11.58 0.07 10.67
CA PRO A 37 -12.26 1.27 11.17
C PRO A 37 -11.46 2.56 11.01
N THR A 38 -10.12 2.48 10.92
CA THR A 38 -9.25 3.66 10.88
C THR A 38 -8.54 3.84 9.55
N LEU A 39 -8.34 2.75 8.79
CA LEU A 39 -7.45 2.70 7.62
C LEU A 39 -6.01 3.15 7.90
N LEU A 40 -5.64 3.28 9.18
CA LEU A 40 -4.33 3.74 9.59
C LEU A 40 -3.39 2.55 9.84
N PRO A 41 -2.13 2.64 9.42
CA PRO A 41 -1.13 1.66 9.83
C PRO A 41 -0.98 1.69 11.36
N ARG A 42 -0.89 0.51 11.96
CA ARG A 42 -0.75 0.36 13.42
C ARG A 42 0.70 0.36 13.92
N HIS A 43 1.67 0.40 13.01
CA HIS A 43 3.03 0.81 13.34
C HIS A 43 3.05 2.34 13.35
N GLY A 44 3.34 2.94 14.51
CA GLY A 44 3.29 4.41 14.65
C GLY A 44 4.25 5.14 13.70
N GLY A 45 4.10 6.46 13.63
CA GLY A 45 5.20 7.34 13.22
C GLY A 45 4.87 8.39 12.16
N GLN A 46 3.72 8.32 11.49
CA GLN A 46 3.35 9.35 10.50
C GLN A 46 1.84 9.64 10.60
N PRO A 47 1.43 10.90 10.80
CA PRO A 47 0.02 11.28 10.68
C PRO A 47 -0.46 11.08 9.24
N ALA A 48 -1.77 10.91 9.07
CA ALA A 48 -2.37 10.98 7.74
C ALA A 48 -2.01 12.33 7.09
N LYS A 49 -1.61 12.28 5.84
CA LYS A 49 -1.31 13.46 5.03
C LYS A 49 -2.51 13.81 4.16
N GLU A 50 -2.57 15.06 3.75
CA GLU A 50 -3.60 15.52 2.83
C GLU A 50 -3.48 14.82 1.48
N SER A 51 -4.60 14.59 0.81
CA SER A 51 -4.62 13.84 -0.46
C SER A 51 -3.77 14.49 -1.56
N ASN A 52 -3.58 15.82 -1.52
CA ASN A 52 -2.75 16.55 -2.49
C ASN A 52 -1.24 16.36 -2.28
N GLU A 53 -0.81 15.84 -1.13
CA GLU A 53 0.59 15.51 -0.84
C GLU A 53 0.96 14.07 -1.22
N SER A 54 -0.02 13.26 -1.60
CA SER A 54 0.19 11.85 -1.96
C SER A 54 0.90 11.74 -3.31
N PRO A 55 1.98 10.94 -3.43
CA PRO A 55 2.59 10.60 -4.72
C PRO A 55 1.81 9.52 -5.49
N TYR A 56 0.66 9.10 -4.95
CA TYR A 56 -0.23 8.08 -5.50
C TYR A 56 -1.62 8.66 -5.74
N MET A 57 -2.30 8.15 -6.77
CA MET A 57 -3.66 8.52 -7.11
C MET A 57 -4.54 7.29 -7.30
N ILE A 58 -5.84 7.46 -7.09
CA ILE A 58 -6.86 6.47 -7.38
C ILE A 58 -7.65 6.93 -8.60
N GLU A 59 -7.76 6.07 -9.60
CA GLU A 59 -8.60 6.29 -10.78
C GLU A 59 -9.71 5.25 -10.82
N GLN A 60 -10.89 5.67 -11.27
CA GLN A 60 -12.04 4.81 -11.44
C GLN A 60 -12.53 4.87 -12.89
N SER A 61 -13.01 3.73 -13.43
CA SER A 61 -13.50 3.68 -14.81
C SER A 61 -14.78 4.47 -15.03
N ASN A 62 -15.57 4.71 -13.99
CA ASN A 62 -16.79 5.50 -14.06
C ASN A 62 -17.04 6.26 -12.75
N SER A 63 -17.65 7.43 -12.83
CA SER A 63 -18.02 8.25 -11.66
C SER A 63 -19.46 8.02 -11.18
N GLN A 64 -20.24 7.26 -11.95
CA GLN A 64 -21.60 6.87 -11.62
C GLN A 64 -21.70 5.35 -11.71
N TYR A 65 -22.51 4.77 -10.83
CA TYR A 65 -22.72 3.33 -10.75
C TYR A 65 -24.15 3.04 -10.29
N ARG A 66 -24.62 1.85 -10.66
CA ARG A 66 -25.88 1.25 -10.20
C ARG A 66 -25.56 -0.08 -9.52
N PRO A 67 -26.47 -0.62 -8.70
CA PRO A 67 -26.29 -1.95 -8.12
C PRO A 67 -26.00 -2.99 -9.21
N GLY A 68 -24.88 -3.70 -9.08
CA GLY A 68 -24.42 -4.71 -10.03
C GLY A 68 -23.41 -4.22 -11.08
N ASP A 69 -23.14 -2.92 -11.16
CA ASP A 69 -22.08 -2.39 -12.03
C ASP A 69 -20.70 -2.80 -11.50
N GLN A 70 -19.80 -3.18 -12.41
CA GLN A 70 -18.40 -3.40 -12.09
C GLN A 70 -17.60 -2.13 -12.38
N ILE A 71 -16.99 -1.57 -11.34
CA ILE A 71 -16.15 -0.39 -11.46
C ILE A 71 -14.69 -0.85 -11.40
N LYS A 72 -13.87 -0.46 -12.37
CA LYS A 72 -12.44 -0.72 -12.29
C LYS A 72 -11.78 0.40 -11.50
N VAL A 73 -11.10 0.06 -10.41
CA VAL A 73 -10.36 1.03 -9.61
C VAL A 73 -8.87 0.75 -9.75
N VAL A 74 -8.06 1.79 -9.95
CA VAL A 74 -6.61 1.68 -10.16
C VAL A 74 -5.89 2.58 -9.19
N LEU A 75 -5.08 1.99 -8.30
CA LEU A 75 -4.11 2.72 -7.49
C LEU A 75 -2.78 2.75 -8.26
N LYS A 76 -2.28 3.95 -8.55
CA LYS A 76 -1.03 4.12 -9.30
C LYS A 76 -0.23 5.33 -8.81
N SER A 77 1.05 5.38 -9.16
CA SER A 77 1.87 6.59 -9.02
C SER A 77 2.06 7.27 -10.39
N PRO A 78 1.69 8.56 -10.55
CA PRO A 78 1.99 9.33 -11.76
C PRO A 78 3.49 9.41 -12.07
N THR A 79 4.31 9.34 -11.03
CA THR A 79 5.79 9.41 -11.11
C THR A 79 6.44 8.04 -11.06
N ASN A 80 5.67 6.96 -11.21
CA ASN A 80 6.13 5.56 -11.18
C ASN A 80 6.83 5.14 -9.87
N ILE A 81 6.52 5.80 -8.75
CA ILE A 81 7.01 5.36 -7.44
C ILE A 81 6.25 4.07 -7.04
N PRO A 82 6.94 2.96 -6.76
CA PRO A 82 6.29 1.74 -6.31
C PRO A 82 5.83 1.86 -4.86
N PHE A 83 4.73 1.20 -4.53
CA PHE A 83 4.28 0.98 -3.15
C PHE A 83 4.35 -0.51 -2.81
N LYS A 84 4.54 -0.83 -1.53
CA LYS A 84 4.64 -2.22 -1.04
C LYS A 84 3.43 -2.68 -0.22
N GLY A 85 2.51 -1.77 0.08
CA GLY A 85 1.33 -2.09 0.86
C GLY A 85 0.21 -1.10 0.66
N LEU A 86 -1.01 -1.57 0.88
CA LEU A 86 -2.24 -0.80 0.72
C LEU A 86 -3.37 -1.37 1.60
N ILE A 87 -4.33 -0.53 1.93
CA ILE A 87 -5.68 -0.94 2.32
C ILE A 87 -6.65 0.01 1.64
N ILE A 88 -7.67 -0.52 0.96
CA ILE A 88 -8.68 0.27 0.25
C ILE A 88 -10.06 -0.25 0.64
N GLN A 89 -10.96 0.69 0.91
CA GLN A 89 -12.37 0.48 1.17
C GLN A 89 -13.20 1.37 0.25
N ALA A 90 -14.35 0.86 -0.18
CA ALA A 90 -15.38 1.67 -0.80
C ALA A 90 -16.40 2.08 0.27
N LEU A 91 -16.62 3.39 0.42
CA LEU A 91 -17.51 3.96 1.42
C LEU A 91 -18.64 4.73 0.75
N ASP A 92 -19.84 4.60 1.29
CA ASP A 92 -20.97 5.46 0.99
C ASP A 92 -20.67 6.88 1.53
N PRO A 93 -20.72 7.92 0.68
CA PRO A 93 -20.32 9.27 1.08
C PRO A 93 -21.29 9.93 2.07
N GLU A 94 -22.54 9.48 2.15
CA GLU A 94 -23.56 10.05 3.05
C GLU A 94 -23.52 9.39 4.42
N THR A 95 -23.38 8.06 4.45
CA THR A 95 -23.48 7.26 5.68
C THR A 95 -22.12 6.84 6.24
N GLY A 96 -21.06 6.91 5.45
CA GLY A 96 -19.72 6.41 5.80
C GLY A 96 -19.64 4.88 5.91
N LYS A 97 -20.70 4.15 5.53
CA LYS A 97 -20.72 2.69 5.58
C LYS A 97 -19.99 2.08 4.40
N THR A 98 -19.44 0.89 4.59
CA THR A 98 -18.79 0.14 3.51
C THR A 98 -19.82 -0.35 2.49
N ILE A 99 -19.50 -0.23 1.19
CA ILE A 99 -20.37 -0.62 0.08
C ILE A 99 -19.62 -1.46 -0.96
N GLY A 100 -20.36 -2.26 -1.73
CA GLY A 100 -19.81 -3.10 -2.78
C GLY A 100 -18.92 -4.24 -2.26
N ASN A 101 -18.29 -4.97 -3.17
CA ASN A 101 -17.41 -6.08 -2.83
C ASN A 101 -16.23 -6.16 -3.79
N PHE A 102 -15.01 -5.99 -3.28
CA PHE A 102 -13.83 -6.26 -4.10
C PHE A 102 -13.75 -7.73 -4.51
N SER A 103 -13.42 -7.96 -5.77
CA SER A 103 -13.07 -9.27 -6.31
C SER A 103 -11.56 -9.49 -6.28
N GLN A 104 -11.19 -10.76 -6.27
CA GLN A 104 -9.80 -11.18 -6.12
C GLN A 104 -8.93 -10.67 -7.29
N GLY A 105 -7.73 -10.20 -6.97
CA GLY A 105 -6.73 -9.75 -7.93
C GLY A 105 -5.33 -10.27 -7.58
N ILE A 106 -4.40 -10.09 -8.51
CA ILE A 106 -3.00 -10.54 -8.32
C ILE A 106 -2.35 -9.67 -7.24
N GLY A 107 -1.76 -10.32 -6.23
CA GLY A 107 -1.10 -9.60 -5.12
C GLY A 107 -2.08 -8.94 -4.15
N LEU A 108 -3.36 -9.32 -4.19
CA LEU A 108 -4.42 -8.77 -3.35
C LEU A 108 -5.11 -9.82 -2.50
N LYS A 109 -5.50 -9.39 -1.31
CA LYS A 109 -6.23 -10.15 -0.31
C LYS A 109 -7.48 -9.38 0.09
N LEU A 110 -8.62 -10.05 0.07
CA LEU A 110 -9.90 -9.49 0.49
C LEU A 110 -10.03 -9.50 2.02
N ILE A 111 -10.76 -8.52 2.55
CA ILE A 111 -11.19 -8.44 3.94
C ILE A 111 -12.72 -8.28 3.92
N ASP A 112 -13.42 -9.42 3.89
CA ASP A 112 -14.85 -9.47 3.62
C ASP A 112 -15.70 -8.77 4.69
N SER A 113 -15.28 -8.83 5.95
CA SER A 113 -16.03 -8.25 7.07
C SER A 113 -16.16 -6.72 7.04
N CYS A 114 -15.34 -6.05 6.23
CA CYS A 114 -15.38 -4.60 6.06
C CYS A 114 -15.30 -4.17 4.59
N SER A 115 -15.62 -5.08 3.66
CA SER A 115 -15.59 -4.84 2.20
C SER A 115 -14.32 -4.11 1.75
N ALA A 116 -13.16 -4.58 2.23
CA ALA A 116 -11.86 -3.98 1.93
C ALA A 116 -10.96 -4.93 1.13
N VAL A 117 -9.90 -4.36 0.58
CA VAL A 117 -8.83 -5.09 -0.09
C VAL A 117 -7.47 -4.57 0.38
N THR A 118 -6.53 -5.48 0.56
CA THR A 118 -5.14 -5.21 0.98
C THR A 118 -4.16 -6.02 0.14
N HIS A 119 -2.86 -5.78 0.28
CA HIS A 119 -1.84 -6.57 -0.40
C HIS A 119 -1.75 -7.99 0.18
N SER A 120 -1.33 -8.97 -0.63
CA SER A 120 -1.10 -10.36 -0.21
C SER A 120 0.38 -10.77 -0.20
N ASP A 121 1.28 -9.86 -0.60
CA ASP A 121 2.73 -10.09 -0.64
C ASP A 121 3.49 -8.76 -0.54
N ASN A 122 4.81 -8.84 -0.35
CA ASN A 122 5.68 -7.66 -0.18
C ASN A 122 6.34 -7.18 -1.48
N ARG A 123 5.85 -7.61 -2.64
CA ARG A 123 6.41 -7.18 -3.93
C ARG A 123 6.07 -5.72 -4.18
N ASN A 124 6.94 -5.04 -4.92
CA ASN A 124 6.64 -3.70 -5.41
C ASN A 124 5.42 -3.77 -6.33
N GLN A 125 4.41 -2.95 -6.03
CA GLN A 125 3.19 -2.81 -6.81
C GLN A 125 3.16 -1.41 -7.43
N ASN A 126 2.89 -1.36 -8.74
CA ASN A 126 2.46 -0.17 -9.49
C ASN A 126 2.21 -0.57 -10.97
N PRO A 127 0.99 -0.43 -11.53
CA PRO A 127 -0.28 -0.09 -10.87
C PRO A 127 -0.93 -1.30 -10.18
N CYS A 128 -1.82 -1.05 -9.23
CA CYS A 128 -2.68 -2.06 -8.62
C CYS A 128 -4.12 -1.90 -9.14
N ILE A 129 -4.66 -2.95 -9.76
CA ILE A 129 -6.01 -2.97 -10.31
C ILE A 129 -6.94 -3.68 -9.34
N LEU A 130 -7.95 -2.97 -8.86
CA LEU A 130 -9.04 -3.49 -8.03
C LEU A 130 -10.30 -3.57 -8.89
N LYS A 131 -11.13 -4.56 -8.58
CA LYS A 131 -12.41 -4.77 -9.23
C LYS A 131 -13.48 -4.89 -8.13
N PRO A 132 -13.98 -3.78 -7.59
CA PRO A 132 -15.20 -3.75 -6.75
C PRO A 132 -16.44 -4.30 -7.46
#